data_AF-A0A412KD56-F1
#
_entry.id   AF-A0A412KD56-F1
#
_cell.length_a   1.000
_cell.length_b   1.000
_cell.length_c   1.000
_cell.angle_alpha   90.00
_cell.angle_beta   90.00
_cell.angle_gamma   90.00
#
_symmetry.space_group_name_H-M   'P 1'
#
loop_
_entity.id
_entity.type
_entity.pdbx_description
1 polymer ?
#
loop_
_entity_poly.entity_id
_entity_poly.type
_entity_poly.pdbx_seq_one_letter_code
_entity_poly.pdbx_strand_id
1 'polypeptide(L)'
;MAEDNQTDADGQQEPGQHAPTTKDVNDAKPKTFTQEEVDRIINERLGRERGRKSDYEELKEKAGHTADLESKLSKALEENEKLKNEAKQAEHEKELSAIRVEVAAKHGINDPSVLVGDDEKQIGDYAERLMKVFAGMRSRGIVAEQSARTGQAKPKHSGREDFANAMKNTLL
;
A
#
# COMPACT_ATOMS: atom_id res chain seq x y z
N MET A 1 64.28 -4.66 -40.96
CA MET A 1 64.07 -4.51 -39.51
C MET A 1 63.04 -5.56 -39.12
N ALA A 2 63.34 -6.74 -38.58
CA ALA A 2 64.24 -7.12 -37.47
C ALA A 2 63.81 -6.52 -36.13
N GLU A 3 63.16 -7.37 -35.31
CA GLU A 3 63.19 -7.54 -33.85
C GLU A 3 62.32 -8.80 -33.60
N ASP A 4 62.87 -10.02 -33.53
CA ASP A 4 63.50 -10.68 -32.37
C ASP A 4 62.59 -10.70 -31.11
N ASN A 5 62.37 -11.78 -30.34
CA ASN A 5 62.77 -13.19 -30.37
C ASN A 5 62.17 -13.86 -29.10
N GLN A 6 61.85 -15.17 -29.17
CA GLN A 6 61.82 -16.20 -28.10
C GLN A 6 60.91 -16.01 -26.85
N THR A 7 59.91 -16.90 -26.64
CA THR A 7 59.87 -18.19 -25.88
C THR A 7 58.94 -17.95 -24.67
N ASP A 8 58.11 -18.86 -24.15
CA ASP A 8 58.22 -20.27 -23.75
C ASP A 8 56.76 -20.78 -23.62
N ALA A 9 56.45 -21.98 -24.08
CA ALA A 9 56.27 -23.19 -23.26
C ALA A 9 55.03 -23.22 -22.35
N ASP A 10 54.25 -24.28 -22.57
CA ASP A 10 53.67 -25.16 -21.55
C ASP A 10 52.19 -24.97 -21.15
N GLY A 11 51.49 -26.12 -21.04
CA GLY A 11 50.38 -26.27 -20.12
C GLY A 11 48.93 -26.26 -20.64
N GLN A 12 48.58 -27.02 -21.68
CA GLN A 12 47.22 -27.58 -21.76
C GLN A 12 47.28 -29.11 -21.66
N GLN A 13 47.16 -29.61 -20.44
CA GLN A 13 46.76 -30.98 -20.15
C GLN A 13 45.55 -30.93 -19.21
N GLU A 14 44.40 -31.34 -19.74
CA GLU A 14 43.33 -31.85 -18.89
C GLU A 14 43.78 -33.14 -18.19
N PRO A 15 43.45 -33.33 -16.91
CA PRO A 15 43.23 -34.66 -16.35
C PRO A 15 41.72 -34.80 -16.16
N GLY A 16 41.02 -35.56 -17.00
CA GLY A 16 41.18 -37.00 -17.07
C GLY A 16 39.93 -37.64 -16.47
N GLN A 17 39.00 -38.00 -17.35
CA GLN A 17 37.80 -38.76 -17.01
C GLN A 17 38.21 -40.09 -16.35
N HIS A 18 37.93 -40.25 -15.06
CA HIS A 18 38.06 -41.54 -14.40
C HIS A 18 36.89 -42.43 -14.81
N ALA A 19 37.05 -43.11 -15.95
CA ALA A 19 36.32 -44.34 -16.23
C ALA A 19 36.60 -45.34 -15.08
N PRO A 20 35.58 -46.05 -14.56
CA PRO A 20 35.83 -47.08 -13.57
C PRO A 20 36.61 -48.20 -14.24
N THR A 21 37.91 -48.29 -13.96
CA THR A 21 38.70 -49.45 -14.32
C THR A 21 38.07 -50.66 -13.63
N THR A 22 37.50 -51.57 -14.41
CA THR A 22 37.07 -52.89 -13.98
C THR A 22 38.31 -53.65 -13.52
N LYS A 23 38.61 -53.58 -12.22
CA LYS A 23 39.56 -54.48 -11.58
C LYS A 23 38.87 -55.84 -11.47
N ASP A 24 39.58 -56.85 -11.96
CA ASP A 24 39.23 -58.27 -11.91
C ASP A 24 38.57 -58.67 -10.58
N VAL A 25 37.36 -59.22 -10.66
CA VAL A 25 36.49 -59.48 -9.49
C VAL A 25 36.69 -60.92 -8.96
N ASN A 26 37.60 -61.72 -9.55
CA ASN A 26 37.61 -63.17 -9.26
C ASN A 26 38.67 -63.68 -8.28
N ASP A 27 39.52 -62.83 -7.70
CA ASP A 27 40.53 -63.26 -6.69
C ASP A 27 40.58 -62.38 -5.42
N ALA A 28 39.46 -61.74 -5.05
CA ALA A 28 39.35 -61.04 -3.78
C ALA A 28 38.92 -62.00 -2.66
N LYS A 29 39.90 -62.48 -1.87
CA LYS A 29 39.64 -63.11 -0.56
C LYS A 29 38.59 -62.28 0.20
N PRO A 30 37.52 -62.88 0.77
CA PRO A 30 36.46 -62.11 1.42
C PRO A 30 37.06 -61.21 2.48
N LYS A 31 36.80 -59.91 2.36
CA LYS A 31 37.35 -58.90 3.28
C LYS A 31 36.58 -59.01 4.59
N THR A 32 37.22 -59.57 5.61
CA THR A 32 36.64 -59.66 6.95
C THR A 32 36.97 -58.40 7.73
N PHE A 33 35.96 -57.79 8.33
CA PHE A 33 36.13 -56.67 9.24
C PHE A 33 36.22 -57.18 10.67
N THR A 34 37.04 -56.52 11.47
CA THR A 34 37.00 -56.66 12.93
C THR A 34 35.75 -55.99 13.49
N GLN A 35 35.28 -56.43 14.65
CA GLN A 35 34.10 -55.84 15.28
C GLN A 35 34.35 -54.35 15.61
N GLU A 36 35.57 -54.01 16.04
CA GLU A 36 35.97 -52.63 16.33
C GLU A 36 35.93 -51.72 15.10
N GLU A 37 36.26 -52.25 13.91
CA GLU A 37 36.13 -51.50 12.65
C GLU A 37 34.67 -51.24 12.29
N VAL A 38 33.81 -52.24 12.48
CA VAL A 38 32.36 -52.09 12.25
C VAL A 38 31.78 -51.03 13.20
N ASP A 39 32.11 -51.10 14.49
CA ASP A 39 31.63 -50.14 15.49
C ASP A 39 32.13 -48.72 15.19
N ARG A 40 33.38 -48.56 14.74
CA ARG A 40 33.93 -47.27 14.31
C ARG A 40 33.15 -46.70 13.13
N ILE A 41 32.90 -47.51 12.09
CA ILE A 41 32.17 -47.09 10.89
C ILE A 41 30.72 -46.70 11.24
N ILE A 42 30.06 -47.47 12.10
CA ILE A 42 28.70 -47.18 12.56
C ILE A 42 28.67 -45.84 13.30
N ASN A 43 29.57 -45.63 14.25
CA ASN A 43 29.64 -44.40 15.03
C ASN A 43 29.93 -43.17 14.15
N GLU A 44 30.84 -43.29 13.18
CA GLU A 44 31.14 -42.22 12.24
C GLU A 44 29.94 -41.88 11.35
N ARG A 45 29.23 -42.90 10.86
CA ARG A 45 28.02 -42.72 10.05
C ARG A 45 26.89 -42.09 10.88
N LEU A 46 26.72 -42.52 12.12
CA LEU A 46 25.72 -41.99 13.06
C LEU A 46 26.02 -40.53 13.42
N GLY A 47 27.30 -40.18 13.60
CA GLY A 47 27.74 -38.80 13.81
C GLY A 47 27.41 -37.91 12.61
N ARG A 48 27.70 -38.37 11.39
CA ARG A 48 27.34 -37.67 10.15
C ARG A 48 25.82 -37.51 9.98
N GLU A 49 25.03 -38.52 10.31
CA GLU A 49 23.56 -38.44 10.29
C GLU A 49 23.02 -37.42 11.31
N ARG A 50 23.53 -37.44 12.54
CA ARG A 50 23.11 -36.49 13.58
C ARG A 50 23.47 -35.04 13.24
N GLY A 51 24.66 -34.80 12.67
CA GLY A 51 25.08 -33.48 12.20
C GLY A 51 24.15 -32.95 11.11
N ARG A 52 23.86 -33.76 10.08
CA ARG A 52 22.93 -33.39 9.00
C ARG A 52 21.53 -33.04 9.50
N LYS A 53 21.01 -33.77 10.51
CA LYS A 53 19.71 -33.48 11.11
C LYS A 53 19.71 -32.15 11.86
N SER A 54 20.80 -31.84 12.57
CA SER A 54 20.95 -30.56 13.28
C SER A 54 20.93 -29.37 12.32
N ASP A 55 21.69 -29.42 11.24
CA ASP A 55 21.73 -28.35 10.22
C ASP A 55 20.36 -28.13 9.58
N TYR A 56 19.58 -29.21 9.39
CA TYR A 56 18.24 -29.14 8.82
C TYR A 56 17.23 -28.45 9.76
N GLU A 57 17.26 -28.75 11.06
CA GLU A 57 16.39 -28.07 12.04
C GLU A 57 16.72 -26.58 12.11
N GLU A 58 18.01 -26.19 12.13
CA GLU A 58 18.40 -24.77 12.18
C GLU A 58 17.97 -24.01 10.90
N LEU A 59 18.11 -24.63 9.72
CA LEU A 59 17.62 -24.05 8.47
C LEU A 59 16.09 -23.90 8.45
N LYS A 60 15.38 -24.89 9.00
CA LYS A 60 13.92 -24.87 9.10
C LYS A 60 13.43 -23.77 10.05
N GLU A 61 14.08 -23.59 11.19
CA GLU A 61 13.80 -22.50 12.13
C GLU A 61 14.05 -21.12 11.50
N LYS A 62 15.18 -20.94 10.80
CA LYS A 62 15.49 -19.70 10.08
C LYS A 62 14.44 -19.41 9.00
N ALA A 63 14.05 -20.41 8.21
CA ALA A 63 13.03 -20.27 7.18
C ALA A 63 11.64 -19.91 7.77
N GLY A 64 11.29 -20.49 8.92
CA GLY A 64 10.09 -20.12 9.66
C GLY A 64 10.13 -18.68 10.17
N HIS A 65 11.28 -18.25 10.69
CA HIS A 65 11.45 -16.88 11.17
C HIS A 65 11.40 -15.85 10.04
N THR A 66 12.00 -16.14 8.88
CA THR A 66 11.90 -15.25 7.71
C THR A 66 10.46 -15.12 7.21
N ALA A 67 9.70 -16.22 7.18
CA ALA A 67 8.28 -16.17 6.78
C ALA A 67 7.44 -15.31 7.74
N ASP A 68 7.70 -15.38 9.06
CA ASP A 68 7.04 -14.53 10.06
C ASP A 68 7.42 -13.05 9.90
N LEU A 69 8.71 -12.76 9.64
CA LEU A 69 9.18 -11.39 9.37
C LEU A 69 8.58 -10.81 8.10
N GLU A 70 8.50 -11.58 7.01
CA GLU A 70 7.85 -11.16 5.77
C GLU A 70 6.36 -10.85 5.99
N SER A 71 5.65 -11.69 6.76
CA SER A 71 4.26 -11.45 7.11
C SER A 71 4.08 -10.16 7.91
N LYS A 72 4.95 -9.93 8.91
CA LYS A 72 4.94 -8.69 9.72
C LYS A 72 5.26 -7.46 8.89
N LEU A 73 6.23 -7.57 7.97
CA LEU A 73 6.60 -6.49 7.07
C LEU A 73 5.46 -6.12 6.13
N SER A 74 4.79 -7.12 5.53
CA SER A 74 3.63 -6.87 4.66
C SER A 74 2.52 -6.12 5.41
N LYS A 75 2.17 -6.57 6.62
CA LYS A 75 1.15 -5.92 7.45
C LYS A 75 1.56 -4.49 7.82
N ALA A 76 2.82 -4.29 8.21
CA ALA A 76 3.32 -2.97 8.55
C ALA A 76 3.28 -2.01 7.36
N LEU A 77 3.57 -2.47 6.14
CA LEU A 77 3.47 -1.66 4.92
C LEU A 77 2.02 -1.29 4.60
N GLU A 78 1.08 -2.23 4.72
CA GLU A 78 -0.35 -1.97 4.54
C GLU A 78 -0.87 -0.93 5.54
N GLU A 79 -0.50 -1.07 6.82
CA GLU A 79 -0.86 -0.09 7.87
C GLU A 79 -0.22 1.27 7.59
N ASN A 80 1.03 1.31 7.13
CA ASN A 80 1.71 2.58 6.82
C ASN A 80 1.04 3.33 5.67
N GLU A 81 0.68 2.62 4.59
CA GLU A 81 -0.03 3.23 3.47
C GLU A 81 -1.43 3.71 3.87
N LYS A 82 -2.14 2.96 4.73
CA LYS A 82 -3.41 3.41 5.31
C LYS A 82 -3.24 4.71 6.11
N LEU A 83 -2.30 4.73 7.05
CA LEU A 83 -2.04 5.92 7.89
C LEU A 83 -1.61 7.13 7.06
N LYS A 84 -0.81 6.92 6.02
CA LYS A 84 -0.39 7.98 5.09
C LYS A 84 -1.56 8.55 4.31
N ASN A 85 -2.51 7.72 3.89
CA ASN A 85 -3.72 8.17 3.22
C ASN A 85 -4.66 8.93 4.18
N GLU A 86 -4.84 8.44 5.41
CA GLU A 86 -5.61 9.15 6.45
C GLU A 86 -4.99 10.51 6.78
N ALA A 87 -3.66 10.58 6.90
CA ALA A 87 -2.95 11.83 7.14
C ALA A 87 -3.16 12.84 5.99
N LYS A 88 -3.03 12.40 4.74
CA LYS A 88 -3.29 13.25 3.56
C LYS A 88 -4.74 13.76 3.52
N GLN A 89 -5.71 12.91 3.84
CA GLN A 89 -7.11 13.32 3.89
C GLN A 89 -7.37 14.33 5.01
N ALA A 90 -6.77 14.14 6.18
CA ALA A 90 -6.89 15.07 7.30
C ALA A 90 -6.25 16.44 7.00
N GLU A 91 -5.09 16.45 6.33
CA GLU A 91 -4.44 17.69 5.88
C GLU A 91 -5.30 18.41 4.84
N HIS A 92 -5.79 17.69 3.83
CA HIS A 92 -6.68 18.24 2.81
C HIS A 92 -7.96 18.82 3.42
N GLU A 93 -8.61 18.11 4.35
CA GLU A 93 -9.82 18.61 5.01
C GLU A 93 -9.53 19.87 5.85
N LYS A 94 -8.36 19.96 6.48
CA LYS A 94 -7.95 21.15 7.21
C LYS A 94 -7.76 22.35 6.28
N GLU A 95 -7.16 22.13 5.11
CA GLU A 95 -7.02 23.16 4.07
C GLU A 95 -8.39 23.61 3.55
N LEU A 96 -9.29 22.68 3.23
CA LEU A 96 -10.66 23.00 2.83
C LEU A 96 -11.42 23.75 3.91
N SER A 97 -11.26 23.38 5.19
CA SER A 97 -11.88 24.07 6.30
C SER A 97 -11.44 25.54 6.38
N ALA A 98 -10.15 25.82 6.19
CA ALA A 98 -9.63 27.19 6.14
C ALA A 98 -10.20 27.97 4.96
N ILE A 99 -10.23 27.37 3.77
CA ILE A 99 -10.82 27.96 2.56
C ILE A 99 -12.31 28.27 2.78
N ARG A 100 -13.08 27.36 3.39
CA ARG A 100 -14.50 27.58 3.71
C ARG A 100 -14.69 28.76 4.63
N VAL A 101 -13.83 28.93 5.65
CA VAL A 101 -13.89 30.09 6.55
C VAL A 101 -13.67 31.39 5.77
N GLU A 102 -12.67 31.43 4.90
CA GLU A 102 -12.36 32.63 4.11
C GLU A 102 -13.49 32.98 3.12
N VAL A 103 -13.99 31.99 2.38
CA VAL A 103 -15.09 32.18 1.43
C VAL A 103 -16.37 32.57 2.17
N ALA A 104 -16.70 31.92 3.28
CA ALA A 104 -17.87 32.26 4.09
C ALA A 104 -17.80 33.72 4.57
N ALA A 105 -16.64 34.17 5.06
CA ALA A 105 -16.43 35.56 5.46
C ALA A 105 -16.62 36.54 4.29
N LYS A 106 -16.07 36.23 3.10
CA LYS A 106 -16.23 37.06 1.89
C LYS A 106 -17.70 37.23 1.47
N HIS A 107 -18.52 36.19 1.64
CA HIS A 107 -19.93 36.19 1.23
C HIS A 107 -20.93 36.51 2.36
N GLY A 108 -20.46 36.75 3.59
CA GLY A 108 -21.31 37.04 4.74
C GLY A 108 -22.10 35.82 5.25
N ILE A 109 -21.54 34.62 5.11
CA ILE A 109 -22.12 33.37 5.57
C ILE A 109 -21.58 33.09 6.98
N ASN A 110 -22.49 32.92 7.95
CA ASN A 110 -22.12 32.77 9.37
C ASN A 110 -21.55 31.39 9.70
N ASP A 111 -21.98 30.34 9.00
CA ASP A 111 -21.55 28.96 9.22
C ASP A 111 -20.78 28.46 7.99
N PRO A 112 -19.44 28.36 8.06
CA PRO A 112 -18.60 27.87 6.96
C PRO A 112 -18.88 26.41 6.57
N SER A 113 -19.43 25.60 7.47
CA SER A 113 -19.66 24.17 7.22
C SER A 113 -20.73 23.91 6.15
N VAL A 114 -21.58 24.90 5.87
CA VAL A 114 -22.62 24.81 4.83
C VAL A 114 -22.05 24.85 3.41
N LEU A 115 -20.83 25.35 3.23
CA LEU A 115 -20.18 25.42 1.93
C LEU A 115 -19.60 24.07 1.56
N VAL A 116 -19.79 23.62 0.32
CA VAL A 116 -19.35 22.30 -0.16
C VAL A 116 -18.49 22.48 -1.41
N GLY A 117 -17.39 21.73 -1.49
CA GLY A 117 -16.49 21.68 -2.63
C GLY A 117 -15.14 21.06 -2.26
N ASP A 118 -14.41 20.61 -3.27
CA ASP A 118 -13.10 19.97 -3.16
C ASP A 118 -11.94 20.96 -3.38
N ASP A 119 -12.24 22.20 -3.77
CA ASP A 119 -11.26 23.27 -3.97
C ASP A 119 -11.87 24.66 -3.73
N GLU A 120 -11.03 25.70 -3.66
CA GLU A 120 -11.48 27.08 -3.43
C GLU A 120 -12.48 27.57 -4.48
N LYS A 121 -12.29 27.20 -5.75
CA LYS A 121 -13.17 27.64 -6.82
C LYS A 121 -14.56 27.04 -6.65
N GLN A 122 -14.66 25.74 -6.39
CA GLN A 122 -15.93 25.06 -6.17
C GLN A 122 -16.66 25.60 -4.93
N ILE A 123 -15.92 25.83 -3.84
CA ILE A 123 -16.46 26.40 -2.60
C ILE A 123 -16.98 27.83 -2.86
N GLY A 124 -16.23 28.64 -3.63
CA GLY A 124 -16.65 29.98 -4.05
C GLY A 124 -17.89 29.98 -4.94
N ASP A 125 -17.88 29.17 -6.01
CA ASP A 125 -19.02 29.01 -6.92
C ASP A 125 -20.28 28.57 -6.15
N TYR A 126 -20.11 27.67 -5.17
CA TYR A 126 -21.20 27.21 -4.31
C TYR A 126 -21.74 28.35 -3.43
N ALA A 127 -20.85 29.14 -2.80
CA ALA A 127 -21.24 30.29 -1.99
C ALA A 127 -22.04 31.33 -2.79
N GLU A 128 -21.61 31.62 -4.02
CA GLU A 128 -22.32 32.54 -4.91
C GLU A 128 -23.72 32.05 -5.27
N ARG A 129 -23.84 30.77 -5.66
CA ARG A 129 -25.15 30.14 -5.96
C ARG A 129 -26.07 30.19 -4.76
N LEU A 130 -25.55 29.87 -3.58
CA LEU A 130 -26.30 29.88 -2.32
C LEU A 130 -26.85 31.29 -2.02
N MET A 131 -25.99 32.31 -2.12
CA MET A 131 -26.40 33.70 -1.88
C MET A 131 -27.42 34.21 -2.89
N LYS A 132 -27.29 33.81 -4.17
CA LYS A 132 -28.28 34.13 -5.21
C LYS A 132 -29.65 33.54 -4.90
N VAL A 133 -29.69 32.30 -4.41
CA VAL A 133 -30.95 31.66 -4.01
C VAL A 133 -31.59 32.35 -2.82
N PHE A 134 -30.81 32.65 -1.77
CA PHE A 134 -31.35 33.37 -0.61
C PHE A 134 -31.79 34.79 -0.94
N ALA A 135 -31.09 35.50 -1.83
CA ALA A 135 -31.53 36.80 -2.32
C ALA A 135 -32.89 36.70 -3.03
N GLY A 136 -33.06 35.73 -3.94
CA GLY A 136 -34.33 35.49 -4.61
C GLY A 136 -35.45 35.06 -3.66
N MET A 137 -35.12 34.36 -2.58
CA MET A 137 -36.10 33.96 -1.56
C MET A 137 -36.51 35.13 -0.66
N ARG A 138 -35.56 35.96 -0.21
CA ARG A 138 -35.84 37.20 0.52
C ARG A 138 -36.77 38.11 -0.28
N SER A 139 -36.48 38.33 -1.56
CA SER A 139 -37.33 39.14 -2.43
C SER A 139 -38.74 38.58 -2.56
N ARG A 140 -38.89 37.26 -2.73
CA ARG A 140 -40.22 36.60 -2.76
C ARG A 140 -40.97 36.73 -1.44
N GLY A 141 -40.29 36.61 -0.31
CA GLY A 141 -40.87 36.80 1.02
C GLY A 141 -41.40 38.23 1.23
N ILE A 142 -40.62 39.24 0.84
CA ILE A 142 -41.05 40.66 0.92
C ILE A 142 -42.29 40.91 0.03
N VAL A 143 -42.31 40.36 -1.19
CA VAL A 143 -43.46 40.49 -2.10
C VAL A 143 -44.70 39.77 -1.55
N ALA A 144 -44.52 38.59 -0.94
CA ALA A 144 -45.61 37.84 -0.30
C ALA A 144 -46.18 38.60 0.92
N GLU A 145 -45.33 39.19 1.76
CA GLU A 145 -45.76 39.99 2.91
C GLU A 145 -46.51 41.26 2.48
N GLN A 146 -46.01 41.96 1.45
CA GLN A 146 -46.71 43.11 0.86
C GLN A 146 -48.07 42.71 0.25
N SER A 147 -48.13 41.57 -0.43
CA SER A 147 -49.37 41.05 -1.05
C SER A 147 -50.38 40.56 -0.01
N ALA A 148 -49.91 40.04 1.14
CA ALA A 148 -50.76 39.67 2.26
C ALA A 148 -51.35 40.92 2.95
N ARG A 149 -50.57 42.00 3.08
CA ARG A 149 -51.05 43.29 3.61
C ARG A 149 -52.08 43.96 2.70
N THR A 150 -51.98 43.80 1.39
CA THR A 150 -52.94 44.34 0.41
C THR A 150 -54.10 43.40 0.11
N GLY A 151 -54.16 42.22 0.74
CA GLY A 151 -55.25 41.25 0.61
C GLY A 151 -55.30 40.52 -0.74
N GLN A 152 -54.24 40.57 -1.54
CA GLN A 152 -54.26 40.18 -2.96
C GLN A 152 -53.70 38.77 -3.25
N ALA A 153 -53.15 38.03 -2.27
CA ALA A 153 -52.51 36.74 -2.58
C ALA A 153 -52.74 35.62 -1.55
N LYS A 154 -53.11 34.43 -2.04
CA LYS A 154 -52.96 33.15 -1.34
C LYS A 154 -51.70 32.45 -1.86
N PRO A 155 -50.77 31.99 -1.01
CA PRO A 155 -49.56 31.30 -1.46
C PRO A 155 -49.92 29.95 -2.09
N LYS A 156 -49.27 29.61 -3.21
CA LYS A 156 -49.46 28.33 -3.94
C LYS A 156 -48.68 27.16 -3.34
N HIS A 157 -47.57 27.44 -2.65
CA HIS A 157 -46.70 26.47 -1.98
C HIS A 157 -46.42 26.90 -0.55
N SER A 158 -46.10 25.94 0.31
CA SER A 158 -45.62 26.25 1.66
C SER A 158 -44.19 26.81 1.59
N GLY A 159 -43.81 27.68 2.53
CA GLY A 159 -42.45 28.25 2.57
C GLY A 159 -41.34 27.18 2.66
N ARG A 160 -41.66 26.00 3.21
CA ARG A 160 -40.76 24.84 3.27
C ARG A 160 -40.56 24.19 1.91
N GLU A 161 -41.59 24.07 1.09
CA GLU A 161 -41.49 23.55 -0.28
C GLU A 161 -40.70 24.49 -1.18
N ASP A 162 -40.93 25.80 -1.05
CA ASP A 162 -40.20 26.82 -1.81
C ASP A 162 -38.70 26.81 -1.46
N PHE A 163 -38.36 26.60 -0.19
CA PHE A 163 -36.97 26.42 0.25
C PHE A 163 -36.36 25.15 -0.35
N ALA A 164 -37.04 24.00 -0.22
CA ALA A 164 -36.55 22.72 -0.70
C ALA A 164 -36.31 22.72 -2.22
N ASN A 165 -37.23 23.31 -2.99
CA ASN A 165 -37.09 23.45 -4.44
C ASN A 165 -35.91 24.37 -4.82
N ALA A 166 -35.71 25.46 -4.07
CA ALA A 166 -34.62 26.38 -4.34
C ALA A 166 -33.25 25.77 -4.01
N MET A 167 -33.13 25.03 -2.89
CA MET A 167 -31.91 24.33 -2.48
C MET A 167 -31.59 23.13 -3.37
N LYS A 168 -32.61 22.43 -3.90
CA LYS A 168 -32.38 21.34 -4.85
C LYS A 168 -31.65 21.83 -6.11
N ASN A 169 -31.94 23.05 -6.56
CA ASN A 169 -31.29 23.64 -7.72
C ASN A 169 -29.88 24.18 -7.44
N THR A 170 -29.46 24.30 -6.17
CA THR A 170 -28.08 24.69 -5.81
C THR A 170 -27.14 23.50 -5.61
N LEU A 171 -27.70 22.31 -5.39
CA LEU A 171 -26.97 21.06 -5.11
C LEU A 171 -26.68 20.23 -6.38
N LEU A 172 -27.14 20.68 -7.55
CA LEU A 172 -26.78 20.14 -8.88
C LEU A 172 -25.85 21.11 -9.62
#